data_AF-A0AAJ1T5D8-F1
#
_entry.id   AF-A0AAJ1T5D8-F1
#
_cell.length_a   1.000
_cell.length_b   1.000
_cell.length_c   1.000
_cell.angle_alpha   90.00
_cell.angle_beta   90.00
_cell.angle_gamma   90.00
#
_symmetry.space_group_name_H-M   'P 1'
#
loop_
_entity.id
_entity.type
_entity.pdbx_description
1 polymer ?
#
loop_
_entity_poly.entity_id
_entity_poly.type
_entity_poly.pdbx_seq_one_letter_code
_entity_poly.pdbx_strand_id
1 'polypeptide(L)'
;MTAEEAGPEIISGRSKEPPSDDVAAVLSALHTDPTPYQPRAQSERTRTAYARDWETWTGFHDWLAGHTGTRLADSDITVGTYLAFVTYLKRIVTLAPNTIERRVIGTTSEARRRGYSVPPEAATAAWHAVKHLKRADQSAPRREVDGHQSPGTTDGRY
;
A
#
# COMPACT_ATOMS: atom_id res chain seq x y z
N MET A 1 45.46 -48.06 -8.65
CA MET A 1 45.44 -46.91 -9.58
C MET A 1 44.08 -46.94 -10.28
N THR A 2 43.17 -45.98 -10.16
CA THR A 2 43.17 -44.66 -9.53
C THR A 2 41.69 -44.33 -9.31
N ALA A 3 41.38 -43.62 -8.22
CA ALA A 3 40.04 -43.19 -7.84
C ALA A 3 39.56 -41.99 -8.70
N GLU A 4 38.25 -41.89 -8.91
CA GLU A 4 37.54 -40.61 -9.14
C GLU A 4 36.04 -40.82 -8.81
N GLU A 5 35.61 -40.28 -7.65
CA GLU A 5 34.60 -39.22 -7.50
C GLU A 5 33.14 -39.66 -7.75
N ALA A 6 32.31 -39.82 -6.71
CA ALA A 6 31.61 -38.78 -5.93
C ALA A 6 30.53 -38.01 -6.74
N GLY A 7 29.26 -38.28 -6.44
CA GLY A 7 28.11 -37.47 -6.87
C GLY A 7 26.82 -37.95 -6.18
N PRO A 8 26.09 -37.08 -5.44
CA PRO A 8 25.17 -37.50 -4.38
C PRO A 8 23.79 -37.93 -4.87
N GLU A 9 23.16 -38.80 -4.06
CA GLU A 9 21.72 -39.05 -4.05
C GLU A 9 20.95 -37.71 -3.98
N ILE A 10 20.18 -37.41 -5.03
CA ILE A 10 19.08 -36.44 -4.94
C ILE A 10 17.79 -37.25 -4.81
N ILE A 11 17.45 -37.58 -3.58
CA ILE A 11 16.08 -37.90 -3.20
C ILE A 11 15.33 -36.57 -3.11
N SER A 12 14.57 -36.19 -4.12
CA SER A 12 13.41 -35.32 -3.90
C SER A 12 12.44 -35.42 -5.06
N GLY A 13 11.49 -36.34 -4.91
CA GLY A 13 10.30 -36.39 -5.72
C GLY A 13 9.54 -35.06 -5.63
N ARG A 14 9.58 -34.30 -6.71
CA ARG A 14 8.47 -33.45 -7.11
C ARG A 14 8.40 -33.47 -8.62
N SER A 15 7.92 -34.59 -9.15
CA SER A 15 7.41 -34.63 -10.52
C SER A 15 6.48 -33.44 -10.68
N LYS A 16 6.89 -32.48 -11.50
CA LYS A 16 6.04 -31.43 -12.01
C LYS A 16 5.12 -32.13 -13.00
N GLU A 17 4.07 -32.77 -12.49
CA GLU A 17 2.98 -33.21 -13.34
C GLU A 17 2.54 -31.98 -14.14
N PRO A 18 2.49 -32.08 -15.49
CA PRO A 18 1.87 -31.03 -16.26
C PRO A 18 0.46 -30.85 -15.72
N PRO A 19 -0.03 -29.60 -15.58
CA PRO A 19 -1.42 -29.39 -15.22
C PRO A 19 -2.28 -30.26 -16.13
N SER A 20 -3.18 -31.06 -15.54
CA SER A 20 -4.09 -31.88 -16.34
C SER A 20 -4.74 -31.00 -17.42
N ASP A 21 -5.10 -31.59 -18.55
CA ASP A 21 -5.70 -30.83 -19.66
C ASP A 21 -6.91 -29.99 -19.20
N ASP A 22 -7.60 -30.43 -18.15
CA ASP A 22 -8.66 -29.68 -17.46
C ASP A 22 -8.15 -28.39 -16.78
N VAL A 23 -7.02 -28.44 -16.06
CA VAL A 23 -6.42 -27.26 -15.42
C VAL A 23 -5.86 -26.30 -16.48
N ALA A 24 -5.24 -26.83 -17.54
CA ALA A 24 -4.77 -26.01 -18.66
C ALA A 24 -5.94 -25.34 -19.40
N ALA A 25 -7.04 -26.05 -19.61
CA ALA A 25 -8.27 -25.52 -20.20
C ALA A 25 -8.95 -24.47 -19.31
N VAL A 26 -9.01 -24.69 -17.98
CA VAL A 26 -9.54 -23.71 -17.01
C VAL A 26 -8.68 -22.45 -16.99
N LEU A 27 -7.35 -22.58 -17.01
CA LEU A 27 -6.43 -21.44 -17.05
C LEU A 27 -6.50 -20.70 -18.39
N SER A 28 -6.67 -21.41 -19.50
CA SER A 28 -6.86 -20.82 -20.83
C SER A 28 -8.22 -20.11 -20.94
N ALA A 29 -9.28 -20.67 -20.35
CA ALA A 29 -10.59 -20.03 -20.26
C ALA A 29 -10.55 -18.76 -19.40
N LEU A 30 -9.82 -18.77 -18.27
CA LEU A 30 -9.54 -17.58 -17.45
C LEU A 30 -8.71 -16.51 -18.19
N HIS A 31 -7.90 -16.91 -19.17
CA HIS A 31 -7.10 -15.98 -19.99
C HIS A 31 -7.87 -15.43 -21.19
N THR A 32 -8.90 -16.14 -21.64
CA THR A 32 -9.70 -15.81 -22.84
C THR A 32 -10.97 -15.05 -22.50
N ASP A 33 -11.42 -15.09 -21.24
CA ASP A 33 -12.52 -14.26 -20.73
C ASP A 33 -11.94 -13.12 -19.88
N PRO A 34 -11.50 -12.00 -20.48
CA PRO A 34 -11.39 -10.76 -19.75
C PRO A 34 -12.82 -10.26 -19.53
N THR A 35 -13.59 -10.97 -18.69
CA THR A 35 -14.84 -10.43 -18.20
C THR A 35 -14.44 -9.11 -17.57
N PRO A 36 -14.89 -7.96 -18.10
CA PRO A 36 -14.56 -6.70 -17.46
C PRO A 36 -15.04 -6.86 -16.03
N TYR A 37 -14.16 -6.64 -15.06
CA TYR A 37 -14.57 -6.48 -13.67
C TYR A 37 -15.64 -5.39 -13.69
N GLN A 38 -16.90 -5.78 -13.73
CA GLN A 38 -18.03 -4.89 -13.63
C GLN A 38 -18.09 -4.60 -12.15
N PRO A 39 -17.72 -3.37 -11.71
CA PRO A 39 -17.86 -3.05 -10.31
C PRO A 39 -19.34 -3.20 -9.99
N ARG A 40 -19.68 -4.25 -9.25
CA ARG A 40 -20.98 -4.44 -8.61
C ARG A 40 -21.37 -3.08 -8.06
N ALA A 41 -22.49 -2.52 -8.51
CA ALA A 41 -22.84 -1.11 -8.32
C ALA A 41 -22.43 -0.65 -6.91
N GLN A 42 -21.32 0.10 -6.82
CA GLN A 42 -20.79 0.46 -5.52
C GLN A 42 -21.83 1.29 -4.78
N SER A 43 -21.97 1.04 -3.47
CA SER A 43 -22.85 1.86 -2.63
C SER A 43 -22.48 3.33 -2.77
N GLU A 44 -23.47 4.22 -2.75
CA GLU A 44 -23.25 5.67 -2.83
C GLU A 44 -22.26 6.14 -1.75
N ARG A 45 -22.33 5.53 -0.56
CA ARG A 45 -21.40 5.79 0.54
C ARG A 45 -19.95 5.52 0.15
N THR A 46 -19.67 4.42 -0.56
CA THR A 46 -18.31 4.09 -1.02
C THR A 46 -17.83 5.09 -2.08
N ARG A 47 -18.71 5.47 -3.01
CA ARG A 47 -18.38 6.48 -4.03
C ARG A 47 -18.05 7.84 -3.42
N THR A 48 -18.86 8.30 -2.47
CA THR A 48 -18.60 9.55 -1.74
C THR A 48 -17.31 9.47 -0.94
N ALA A 49 -17.00 8.32 -0.35
CA ALA A 49 -15.75 8.12 0.36
C ALA A 49 -14.53 8.21 -0.56
N TYR A 50 -14.59 7.64 -1.77
CA TYR A 50 -13.50 7.71 -2.75
C TYR A 50 -13.35 9.08 -3.39
N ALA A 51 -14.46 9.81 -3.59
CA ALA A 51 -14.41 11.21 -4.00
C ALA A 51 -13.63 12.08 -3.00
N ARG A 52 -13.84 11.87 -1.68
CA ARG A 52 -13.06 12.55 -0.63
C ARG A 52 -11.59 12.13 -0.59
N ASP A 53 -11.32 10.85 -0.88
CA ASP A 53 -9.94 10.38 -1.00
C ASP A 53 -9.24 11.08 -2.17
N TRP A 54 -9.96 11.29 -3.28
CA TRP A 54 -9.48 12.07 -4.42
C TRP A 54 -9.27 13.56 -4.10
N GLU A 55 -10.13 14.20 -3.33
CA GLU A 55 -9.87 15.58 -2.83
C GLU A 55 -8.58 15.66 -2.02
N THR A 56 -8.22 14.60 -1.30
CA THR A 56 -6.93 14.56 -0.59
C THR A 56 -5.76 14.44 -1.57
N TRP A 57 -5.93 13.71 -2.67
CA TRP A 57 -4.94 13.60 -3.74
C TRP A 57 -4.71 14.96 -4.43
N THR A 58 -5.78 15.70 -4.75
CA THR A 58 -5.65 17.04 -5.33
C THR A 58 -4.98 18.01 -4.34
N GLY A 59 -5.36 17.95 -3.05
CA GLY A 59 -4.73 18.75 -2.01
C GLY A 59 -3.25 18.41 -1.79
N PHE A 60 -2.83 17.17 -2.03
CA PHE A 60 -1.42 16.80 -2.08
C PHE A 60 -0.68 17.50 -3.22
N HIS A 61 -1.27 17.57 -4.42
CA HIS A 61 -0.66 18.27 -5.54
C HIS A 61 -0.56 19.78 -5.31
N ASP A 62 -1.56 20.38 -4.67
CA ASP A 62 -1.52 21.79 -4.27
C ASP A 62 -0.43 22.03 -3.22
N TRP A 63 -0.32 21.16 -2.21
CA TRP A 63 0.75 21.21 -1.22
C TRP A 63 2.12 21.07 -1.89
N LEU A 64 2.28 20.11 -2.80
CA LEU A 64 3.53 19.89 -3.53
C LEU A 64 3.92 21.11 -4.35
N ALA A 65 2.96 21.73 -5.05
CA ALA A 65 3.17 22.96 -5.81
C ALA A 65 3.68 24.11 -4.92
N GLY A 66 3.17 24.22 -3.70
CA GLY A 66 3.66 25.19 -2.72
C GLY A 66 5.14 24.98 -2.32
N HIS A 67 5.68 23.77 -2.47
CA HIS A 67 7.06 23.43 -2.11
C HIS A 67 8.01 23.39 -3.31
N THR A 68 7.52 23.02 -4.49
CA THR A 68 8.34 22.87 -5.72
C THR A 68 8.15 24.00 -6.72
N GLY A 69 7.16 24.87 -6.51
CA GLY A 69 6.78 25.95 -7.42
C GLY A 69 6.02 25.48 -8.66
N THR A 70 5.81 24.18 -8.86
CA THR A 70 5.10 23.63 -10.02
C THR A 70 4.02 22.65 -9.58
N ARG A 71 2.77 22.88 -10.02
CA ARG A 71 1.68 21.95 -9.79
C ARG A 71 1.67 20.86 -10.86
N LEU A 72 1.78 19.61 -10.42
CA LEU A 72 1.59 18.44 -11.28
C LEU A 72 0.11 18.29 -11.66
N ALA A 73 -0.18 17.63 -12.77
CA ALA A 73 -1.54 17.29 -13.13
C ALA A 73 -2.09 16.22 -12.19
N ASP A 74 -3.40 16.23 -11.90
CA ASP A 74 -4.00 15.19 -11.05
C ASP A 74 -3.91 13.78 -11.70
N SER A 75 -3.68 13.74 -13.01
CA SER A 75 -3.43 12.52 -13.80
C SER A 75 -2.00 12.00 -13.70
N ASP A 76 -1.07 12.73 -13.07
CA ASP A 76 0.34 12.33 -12.94
C ASP A 76 0.49 11.22 -11.90
N ILE A 77 -0.06 10.06 -12.23
CA ILE A 77 -0.07 8.85 -11.41
C ILE A 77 1.14 8.01 -11.80
N THR A 78 2.20 8.14 -11.00
CA THR A 78 3.48 7.44 -11.18
C THR A 78 3.89 6.80 -9.86
N VAL A 79 4.90 5.93 -9.91
CA VAL A 79 5.52 5.38 -8.69
C VAL A 79 5.97 6.49 -7.74
N GLY A 80 6.64 7.52 -8.28
CA GLY A 80 7.14 8.64 -7.49
C GLY A 80 6.03 9.43 -6.81
N THR A 81 4.96 9.75 -7.54
CA THR A 81 3.86 10.56 -6.98
C THR A 81 3.05 9.79 -5.94
N TYR A 82 2.84 8.49 -6.12
CA TYR A 82 2.19 7.66 -5.08
C TYR A 82 3.06 7.50 -3.82
N LEU A 83 4.38 7.32 -3.95
CA LEU A 83 5.28 7.26 -2.80
C LEU A 83 5.36 8.60 -2.05
N ALA A 84 5.41 9.70 -2.80
CA ALA A 84 5.34 11.05 -2.24
C ALA A 84 4.00 11.28 -1.52
N PHE A 85 2.89 10.81 -2.10
CA PHE A 85 1.57 10.89 -1.49
C PHE A 85 1.47 10.09 -0.19
N VAL A 86 1.97 8.85 -0.14
CA VAL A 86 2.04 8.06 1.10
C VAL A 86 2.87 8.79 2.17
N THR A 87 3.98 9.41 1.77
CA THR A 87 4.83 10.20 2.66
C THR A 87 4.11 11.44 3.19
N TYR A 88 3.40 12.15 2.32
CA TYR A 88 2.55 13.30 2.67
C TYR A 88 1.47 12.88 3.69
N LEU A 89 0.77 11.77 3.45
CA LEU A 89 -0.27 11.28 4.37
C LEU A 89 0.30 10.89 5.74
N LYS A 90 1.50 10.30 5.80
CA LYS A 90 2.14 9.93 7.08
C LYS A 90 2.73 11.13 7.82
N ARG A 91 3.40 12.04 7.12
CA ARG A 91 4.22 13.09 7.76
C ARG A 91 3.49 14.42 7.92
N ILE A 92 2.65 14.77 6.95
CA ILE A 92 1.97 16.08 6.92
C ILE A 92 0.55 15.92 7.45
N VAL A 93 -0.21 14.95 6.95
CA VAL A 93 -1.58 14.68 7.42
C VAL A 93 -1.60 13.81 8.69
N THR A 94 -0.49 13.14 9.01
CA THR A 94 -0.31 12.32 10.23
C THR A 94 -1.31 11.16 10.39
N LEU A 95 -1.67 10.52 9.27
CA LEU A 95 -2.62 9.40 9.28
C LEU A 95 -1.98 8.08 9.76
N ALA A 96 -2.81 7.25 10.40
CA ALA A 96 -2.44 5.88 10.74
C ALA A 96 -2.27 5.01 9.47
N PRO A 97 -1.38 4.00 9.46
CA PRO A 97 -1.08 3.20 8.26
C PRO A 97 -2.29 2.54 7.60
N ASN A 98 -3.26 2.04 8.38
CA ASN A 98 -4.50 1.46 7.84
C ASN A 98 -5.36 2.51 7.12
N THR A 99 -5.37 3.75 7.63
CA THR A 99 -6.07 4.87 6.97
C THR A 99 -5.36 5.28 5.69
N ILE A 100 -4.02 5.30 5.68
CA ILE A 100 -3.21 5.56 4.49
C ILE A 100 -3.51 4.51 3.41
N GLU A 101 -3.50 3.24 3.78
CA GLU A 101 -3.85 2.12 2.89
C GLU A 101 -5.21 2.35 2.22
N ARG A 102 -6.24 2.65 3.02
CA ARG A 102 -7.59 2.93 2.52
C ARG A 102 -7.60 4.10 1.53
N ARG A 103 -6.87 5.17 1.85
CA ARG A 103 -6.77 6.39 1.02
C ARG A 103 -6.13 6.07 -0.34
N VAL A 104 -5.08 5.26 -0.36
CA VAL A 104 -4.40 4.78 -1.59
C VAL A 104 -5.37 3.95 -2.45
N ILE A 105 -6.16 3.06 -1.86
CA ILE A 105 -7.20 2.28 -2.57
C ILE A 105 -8.25 3.21 -3.17
N GLY A 106 -8.77 4.15 -2.37
CA GLY A 106 -9.83 5.06 -2.81
C GLY A 106 -9.36 5.99 -3.93
N THR A 107 -8.15 6.54 -3.80
CA THR A 107 -7.52 7.38 -4.83
C THR A 107 -7.34 6.60 -6.13
N THR A 108 -6.83 5.37 -6.06
CA THR A 108 -6.66 4.49 -7.23
C THR A 108 -7.99 4.17 -7.91
N SER A 109 -9.03 3.92 -7.11
CA SER A 109 -10.36 3.62 -7.63
C SER A 109 -10.99 4.83 -8.31
N GLU A 110 -10.88 6.00 -7.69
CA GLU A 110 -11.44 7.23 -8.24
C GLU A 110 -10.64 7.72 -9.47
N ALA A 111 -9.32 7.52 -9.51
CA ALA A 111 -8.49 7.77 -10.69
C ALA A 111 -9.00 7.00 -11.91
N ARG A 112 -9.20 5.68 -11.75
CA ARG A 112 -9.72 4.81 -12.82
C ARG A 112 -11.13 5.21 -13.22
N ARG A 113 -11.98 5.56 -12.27
CA ARG A 113 -13.34 6.05 -12.54
C ARG A 113 -13.34 7.34 -13.35
N ARG A 114 -12.35 8.22 -13.13
CA ARG A 114 -12.13 9.45 -13.90
C ARG A 114 -11.49 9.22 -15.26
N GLY A 115 -11.13 7.98 -15.60
CA GLY A 115 -10.52 7.62 -16.89
C GLY A 115 -8.99 7.74 -16.91
N TYR A 116 -8.34 7.96 -15.77
CA TYR A 116 -6.88 8.03 -15.72
C TYR A 116 -6.25 6.64 -15.68
N SER A 117 -5.12 6.50 -16.38
CA SER A 117 -4.30 5.29 -16.31
C SER A 117 -3.58 5.23 -14.95
N VAL A 118 -3.68 4.09 -14.28
CA VAL A 118 -2.93 3.83 -13.04
C VAL A 118 -1.94 2.69 -13.30
N PRO A 119 -0.64 2.98 -13.38
CA PRO A 119 0.35 1.94 -13.58
C PRO A 119 0.35 0.96 -12.40
N PRO A 120 0.34 -0.37 -12.65
CA PRO A 120 0.28 -1.38 -11.59
C PRO A 120 1.47 -1.29 -10.63
N GLU A 121 2.65 -0.91 -11.13
CA GLU A 121 3.86 -0.68 -10.34
C GLU A 121 3.71 0.48 -9.35
N ALA A 122 2.97 1.53 -9.71
CA ALA A 122 2.74 2.70 -8.85
C ALA A 122 1.89 2.32 -7.63
N ALA A 123 0.78 1.61 -7.87
CA ALA A 123 -0.04 1.08 -6.79
C ALA A 123 0.79 0.15 -5.90
N THR A 124 1.50 -0.81 -6.51
CA THR A 124 2.31 -1.81 -5.81
C THR A 124 3.36 -1.16 -4.90
N ALA A 125 4.10 -0.18 -5.40
CA ALA A 125 5.09 0.55 -4.62
C ALA A 125 4.47 1.24 -3.39
N ALA A 126 3.31 1.88 -3.55
CA ALA A 126 2.58 2.49 -2.45
C ALA A 126 2.16 1.46 -1.39
N TRP A 127 1.66 0.30 -1.80
CA TRP A 127 1.32 -0.79 -0.90
C TRP A 127 2.53 -1.29 -0.11
N HIS A 128 3.68 -1.46 -0.77
CA HIS A 128 4.93 -1.82 -0.08
C HIS A 128 5.33 -0.76 0.95
N ALA A 129 5.29 0.52 0.59
CA ALA A 129 5.58 1.61 1.52
C ALA A 129 4.66 1.59 2.75
N VAL A 130 3.36 1.39 2.57
CA VAL A 130 2.40 1.27 3.68
C VAL A 130 2.70 0.04 4.55
N LYS A 131 3.05 -1.10 3.95
CA LYS A 131 3.46 -2.30 4.71
C LYS A 131 4.70 -2.03 5.57
N HIS A 132 5.67 -1.29 5.06
CA HIS A 132 6.83 -0.87 5.86
C HIS A 132 6.43 0.04 7.03
N LEU A 133 5.51 0.99 6.81
CA LEU A 133 4.98 1.84 7.90
C LEU A 133 4.27 1.03 8.99
N LYS A 134 3.47 0.03 8.61
CA LYS A 134 2.80 -0.87 9.57
C LYS A 134 3.80 -1.61 10.44
N ARG A 135 4.87 -2.13 9.84
CA ARG A 135 5.94 -2.82 10.59
C ARG A 135 6.66 -1.87 11.54
N ALA A 136 7.00 -0.66 11.09
CA ALA A 136 7.64 0.35 11.92
C ALA A 136 6.78 0.76 13.13
N ASP A 137 5.48 0.96 12.94
CA ASP A 137 4.55 1.30 14.03
C ASP A 137 4.40 0.13 15.04
N GLN A 138 4.54 -1.13 14.59
CA GLN A 138 4.51 -2.32 15.47
C GLN A 138 5.82 -2.54 16.24
N SER A 139 6.95 -2.14 15.65
CA SER A 139 8.28 -2.25 16.26
C SER A 139 8.63 -1.08 17.18
N ALA A 140 7.84 0.00 17.18
CA ALA A 140 8.05 1.10 18.11
C ALA A 140 7.78 0.62 19.55
N PRO A 141 8.70 0.84 20.51
CA PRO A 141 8.41 0.53 21.90
C PRO A 141 7.15 1.31 22.30
N ARG A 142 6.17 0.61 22.91
CA ARG A 142 5.04 1.28 23.55
C ARG A 142 5.65 2.32 24.48
N ARG A 143 5.44 3.61 24.19
CA ARG A 143 5.92 4.68 25.06
C ARG A 143 5.38 4.40 26.46
N GLU A 144 6.32 4.09 27.35
CA GLU A 144 6.13 4.01 28.78
C GLU A 144 5.49 5.32 29.21
N VAL A 145 4.26 5.22 29.74
CA VAL A 145 3.56 6.34 30.37
C VAL A 145 4.16 6.55 31.75
N ASP A 146 5.39 7.04 31.79
CA ASP A 146 6.04 7.43 33.04
C ASP A 146 5.87 8.93 33.27
N GLY A 147 5.35 9.28 34.46
CA GLY A 147 5.43 10.63 34.99
C GLY A 147 4.17 11.19 35.65
N HIS A 148 3.41 10.43 36.44
CA HIS A 148 2.62 11.05 37.51
C HIS A 148 3.55 11.31 38.70
N GLN A 149 4.38 12.35 38.58
CA GLN A 149 5.04 12.94 39.75
C GLN A 149 3.97 13.66 40.58
N SER A 150 3.55 13.01 41.67
CA SER A 150 2.84 13.69 42.76
C SER A 150 3.72 14.84 43.28
N PRO A 151 3.22 16.08 43.36
CA PRO A 151 3.99 17.16 43.98
C PRO A 151 4.12 16.87 45.47
N GLY A 152 5.37 16.72 45.93
CA GLY A 152 5.71 16.61 47.34
C GLY A 152 5.26 17.86 48.09
N THR A 153 4.37 17.68 49.06
CA THR A 153 4.03 18.67 50.08
C THR A 153 5.30 19.01 50.84
N THR A 154 5.87 20.16 50.51
CA THR A 154 6.77 20.89 51.40
C THR A 154 5.86 21.68 52.33
N ASP A 155 5.73 21.26 53.59
CA ASP A 155 5.45 22.25 54.63
C ASP A 155 6.32 21.99 55.84
N GLY A 156 7.16 22.98 56.07
CA GLY A 156 8.14 23.08 57.13
C GLY A 156 8.49 24.56 57.24
N ARG A 157 7.66 25.31 57.97
CA ARG A 157 8.01 26.62 58.51
C ARG A 157 7.45 26.78 59.91
N TYR A 158 8.40 26.91 60.84
CA TYR A 158 8.47 27.74 62.05
C TYR A 158 7.34 27.66 63.08
#